data_AF-R6CKL1-F1
#
_entry.id   AF-R6CKL1-F1
#
_cell.length_a   1.000
_cell.length_b   1.000
_cell.length_c   1.000
_cell.angle_alpha   90.00
_cell.angle_beta   90.00
_cell.angle_gamma   90.00
#
_symmetry.space_group_name_H-M   'P 1'
#
loop_
_entity.id
_entity.type
_entity.pdbx_description
1 polymer ?
#
loop_
_entity_poly.entity_id
_entity_poly.type
_entity_poly.pdbx_seq_one_letter_code
_entity_poly.pdbx_strand_id
1 'polypeptide(L)' 'MPIKELKGFRRITLKKGEEQEITIKLRKDLLRYWDETQGKFLHPSGTYTIMVGASSADIRLQQSLTIDMNQ' A
#
# COMPACT_ATOMS: atom_id res chain seq x y z
N MET A 1 3.83 -11.55 10.49
CA MET A 1 3.43 -10.48 9.54
C MET A 1 3.51 -11.01 8.12
N PRO A 2 2.57 -10.65 7.23
CA PRO A 2 2.63 -11.06 5.83
C PRO A 2 3.81 -10.39 5.10
N ILE A 3 4.32 -11.03 4.03
CA ILE A 3 5.39 -10.47 3.18
C ILE A 3 4.88 -9.26 2.39
N LYS A 4 3.63 -9.31 1.94
CA LYS A 4 2.92 -8.23 1.21
C LYS A 4 1.50 -8.15 1.73
N GLU A 5 0.92 -6.96 1.79
CA GLU A 5 -0.46 -6.76 2.23
C GLU A 5 -1.18 -5.80 1.27
N LEU A 6 -2.39 -6.17 0.84
CA LEU A 6 -3.19 -5.32 -0.06
C LEU A 6 -3.75 -4.14 0.73
N LYS A 7 -3.33 -2.92 0.38
CA LYS A 7 -3.80 -1.70 1.04
C LYS A 7 -4.84 -0.89 0.24
N GLY A 8 -5.07 -1.25 -1.01
CA GLY A 8 -6.08 -0.62 -1.85
C GLY A 8 -6.14 -1.27 -3.24
N PHE A 9 -7.32 -1.18 -3.87
CA PHE A 9 -7.53 -1.67 -5.23
C PHE A 9 -8.59 -0.81 -5.91
N ARG A 10 -8.55 -0.79 -7.25
CA ARG A 10 -9.60 -0.17 -8.05
C ARG A 10 -9.87 -1.02 -9.27
N ARG A 11 -11.14 -1.37 -9.49
CA ARG A 11 -11.58 -1.98 -10.74
C ARG A 11 -11.96 -0.87 -11.72
N ILE A 12 -11.46 -0.97 -12.94
CA ILE A 12 -11.81 -0.07 -14.04
C ILE A 12 -12.25 -0.90 -15.25
N THR A 13 -13.03 -0.27 -16.12
CA THR A 13 -13.44 -0.83 -17.41
C THR A 13 -12.91 0.11 -18.48
N LEU A 14 -12.14 -0.43 -19.42
CA LEU A 14 -11.56 0.33 -20.52
C LEU A 14 -12.10 -0.23 -21.84
N LYS A 15 -12.43 0.65 -22.77
CA LYS A 15 -12.65 0.27 -24.17
C LYS A 15 -11.32 -0.05 -24.84
N LYS A 16 -11.37 -0.67 -26.02
CA LYS A 16 -10.18 -0.96 -26.82
C LYS A 16 -9.41 0.34 -27.11
N GLY A 17 -8.16 0.40 -26.67
CA GLY A 17 -7.27 1.56 -26.85
C GLY A 17 -7.51 2.71 -25.87
N GLU A 18 -8.42 2.57 -24.91
CA GLU A 18 -8.63 3.56 -23.86
C GLU A 18 -7.57 3.44 -22.77
N GLU A 19 -7.10 4.59 -22.28
CA GLU A 19 -6.22 4.71 -21.13
C GLU A 19 -6.90 5.58 -20.07
N GLN A 20 -6.70 5.23 -18.79
CA GLN A 20 -7.25 5.99 -17.69
C GLN A 20 -6.23 6.12 -16.57
N GLU A 21 -6.00 7.35 -16.11
CA GLU A 21 -5.25 7.61 -14.89
C GLU A 21 -6.10 7.23 -13.66
N ILE A 22 -5.50 6.50 -12.73
CA ILE A 22 -6.14 6.12 -11.47
C ILE A 22 -5.34 6.60 -10.27
N THR A 23 -6.04 7.11 -9.26
CA THR A 23 -5.47 7.43 -7.95
C THR A 23 -6.02 6.47 -6.92
N ILE A 24 -5.14 5.78 -6.20
CA ILE A 24 -5.48 4.99 -5.01
C ILE A 24 -4.97 5.75 -3.80
N LYS A 25 -5.90 6.26 -2.97
CA LYS A 25 -5.55 7.00 -1.76
C LYS A 25 -5.17 6.02 -0.66
N LEU A 26 -3.95 6.15 -0.14
CA LEU A 26 -3.46 5.38 1.00
C LEU A 26 -3.44 6.28 2.24
N ARG A 27 -4.17 5.91 3.28
CA ARG A 27 -4.11 6.60 4.58
C ARG A 27 -3.00 5.99 5.43
N LYS A 28 -2.26 6.83 6.16
CA LYS A 28 -1.18 6.40 7.07
C LYS A 28 -1.64 5.36 8.08
N ASP A 29 -2.89 5.46 8.52
CA ASP A 29 -3.49 4.57 9.51
C ASP A 29 -3.67 3.13 9.01
N LEU A 30 -3.59 2.89 7.70
CA LEU A 30 -3.58 1.55 7.12
C LEU A 30 -2.21 0.87 7.23
N LEU A 31 -1.15 1.60 7.60
CA LEU A 31 0.20 1.06 7.77
C LEU A 31 0.50 0.59 9.20
N ARG A 32 -0.47 0.76 10.11
CA ARG A 32 -0.33 0.32 11.50
C ARG A 32 -0.43 -1.20 11.63
N TYR A 33 0.19 -1.74 12.66
CA TYR A 33 0.01 -3.13 13.09
C TYR A 33 -0.39 -3.18 14.56
N TRP A 34 -1.05 -4.27 14.94
CA TRP A 34 -1.39 -4.53 16.33
C TRP A 34 -0.18 -5.09 17.07
N ASP A 35 0.27 -4.39 18.12
CA ASP A 35 1.30 -4.89 19.03
C ASP A 35 0.61 -5.60 20.21
N GLU A 36 0.74 -6.92 20.28
CA GLU A 36 0.13 -7.73 21.33
C GLU A 36 0.72 -7.45 22.72
N THR A 37 1.98 -7.02 22.80
CA THR A 37 2.67 -6.73 24.06
C THR A 37 2.12 -5.44 24.67
N GLN A 38 1.84 -4.45 23.83
CA GLN A 38 1.34 -3.13 24.26
C GLN A 38 -0.19 -3.01 24.19
N GLY A 39 -0.89 -3.99 23.62
CA GLY A 39 -2.35 -4.00 23.47
C GLY A 39 -2.88 -2.80 22.68
N LYS A 40 -2.15 -2.32 21.67
CA LYS A 40 -2.51 -1.14 20.88
C LYS A 40 -1.97 -1.20 19.46
N PHE A 41 -2.53 -0.37 18.58
CA PHE A 41 -1.97 -0.15 17.25
C PHE A 41 -0.73 0.74 17.29
N LEU A 42 0.32 0.33 16.60
CA LEU A 42 1.55 1.11 16.39
C LEU A 42 1.72 1.48 14.92
N HIS A 43 2.26 2.68 14.68
CA HIS A 43 2.65 3.13 13.35
C HIS A 43 4.17 3.00 13.22
N PRO A 44 4.71 2.01 12.49
CA PRO A 44 6.15 1.90 12.33
C PRO A 44 6.67 3.06 11.47
N SER A 45 7.73 3.73 11.93
CA SER A 45 8.60 4.47 11.03
C SER A 45 9.50 3.52 10.24
N GLY A 46 9.97 3.99 9.09
CA GLY A 46 10.93 3.27 8.26
C GLY A 46 10.58 3.32 6.79
N THR A 47 11.29 2.51 6.01
CA THR A 47 11.10 2.43 4.57
C THR A 47 10.03 1.41 4.21
N TYR A 48 9.00 1.88 3.52
CA TYR A 48 7.93 1.08 2.95
C TYR A 48 8.12 0.95 1.45
N THR A 49 7.95 -0.27 0.94
CA THR A 49 7.91 -0.53 -0.49
C THR A 49 6.46 -0.58 -0.95
N ILE A 50 6.01 0.44 -1.66
CA ILE A 50 4.70 0.47 -2.30
C ILE A 50 4.79 -0.25 -3.64
N MET A 51 3.91 -1.22 -3.85
CA MET A 51 3.85 -2.04 -5.06
C MET A 51 2.48 -1.89 -5.72
N VAL A 52 2.45 -1.75 -7.04
CA VAL A 52 1.22 -1.72 -7.85
C VAL A 52 1.31 -2.81 -8.92
N GLY A 53 0.26 -3.60 -9.04
CA GLY A 53 0.24 -4.77 -9.90
C GLY A 53 -1.18 -5.26 -10.21
N ALA A 54 -1.30 -6.15 -11.19
CA ALA A 54 -2.56 -6.81 -11.51
C ALA A 54 -2.85 -8.00 -10.60
N SER A 55 -1.83 -8.51 -9.89
CA SER A 55 -1.96 -9.52 -8.83
C SER A 55 -0.78 -9.41 -7.86
N SER A 56 -0.78 -10.20 -6.77
CA SER A 56 0.35 -10.26 -5.83
C SER A 56 1.65 -10.83 -6.45
N ALA A 57 1.52 -11.54 -7.58
CA ALA A 57 2.62 -12.11 -8.36
C ALA A 57 3.03 -11.25 -9.58
N ASP A 58 2.09 -10.48 -10.17
CA ASP A 58 2.32 -9.57 -11.30
C ASP A 58 2.42 -8.11 -10.81
N ILE A 59 3.60 -7.73 -10.31
CA ILE A 59 3.93 -6.37 -9.88
C ILE A 59 4.58 -5.62 -11.05
N ARG A 60 4.05 -4.43 -11.37
CA ARG A 60 4.47 -3.65 -12.54
C ARG A 60 5.15 -2.34 -12.17
N LEU A 61 4.81 -1.78 -11.01
CA LEU A 61 5.44 -0.59 -10.46
C LEU A 61 5.80 -0.82 -9.00
N GLN A 62 6.95 -0.29 -8.60
CA GLN A 62 7.42 -0.34 -7.23
C GLN A 62 8.12 0.98 -6.87
N GLN A 63 7.85 1.48 -5.67
CA GLN A 63 8.50 2.68 -5.15
C GLN A 63 8.72 2.55 -3.65
N SER A 64 9.89 2.97 -3.19
CA SER A 64 10.23 3.04 -1.77
C SER A 64 9.90 4.42 -1.21
N LEU A 65 9.29 4.45 -0.03
CA LEU A 65 8.94 5.67 0.70
C LEU A 65 9.43 5.55 2.14
N THR A 66 10.13 6.55 2.65
CA THR A 66 10.50 6.61 4.07
C THR A 66 9.43 7.38 4.82
N ILE A 67 8.92 6.79 5.91
CA ILE A 67 7.97 7.43 6.82
C ILE A 67 8.66 7.65 8.15
N ASP A 68 8.71 8.91 8.57
CA ASP A 68 9.22 9.30 9.88
C ASP A 68 8.09 9.41 10.91
N MET A 69 8.41 9.23 12.19
CA MET A 69 7.43 9.29 13.29
C MET A 69 6.80 10.69 13.48
N ASN A 70 7.39 11.73 12.89
CA ASN A 70 7.03 13.13 13.13
C ASN A 70 6.21 13.80 12.00
N GLN A 71 5.74 13.05 11.00
CA GLN A 71 4.83 13.55 9.94
C GLN A 71 3.48 12.85 9.93
#